data_AF-A0A4Y2H6D1-F1
#
_entry.id   AF-A0A4Y2H6D1-F1
#
_cell.length_a   1.000
_cell.length_b   1.000
_cell.length_c   1.000
_cell.angle_alpha   90.00
_cell.angle_beta   90.00
_cell.angle_gamma   90.00
#
_symmetry.space_group_name_H-M   'P 1'
#
loop_
_entity.id
_entity.type
_entity.pdbx_description
1 polymer ?
#
loop_
_entity_poly.entity_id
_entity_poly.type
_entity_poly.pdbx_seq_one_letter_code
_entity_poly.pdbx_strand_id
1 'polypeptide(L)'
;MTAWNSFSVLEYYVSAFVRALERFAVVLEIIEDYALDIPSIWDYMGEILEPMIEDIETPFKLLKEVLEPCIPSEKAGTLVSSILHCAAKPKGTIKLGEVWRESGLQWTDIIGTDRNVAEFIEKHKLEFTVSPTKFSPQIQMSMEEMKKHLLNLLEKNAELEEVFDWVDVNVSDTGDPTFIRALVTAVLESCSGTASELNTSKLISKIPLISRYVSTNEKLQLQALYAVQSLMSQLGHPSGLLHQIFDVLYDDDVISDESFKEWEESDDPNEVEGKGVAVHSVKSFFTWLRDTEEETDEMNSVLKGNIVGGRYAELINT
;
A
#
# COMPACT_ATOMS: atom_id res chain seq x y z
N MET A 1 -14.21 12.92 -27.22
CA MET A 1 -13.75 11.61 -27.71
C MET A 1 -13.94 10.63 -26.55
N THR A 2 -15.19 10.18 -26.40
CA THR A 2 -15.88 10.01 -25.11
C THR A 2 -16.46 8.61 -24.98
N ALA A 3 -16.23 7.96 -23.83
CA ALA A 3 -16.89 6.76 -23.28
C ALA A 3 -16.88 5.45 -24.10
N TRP A 4 -16.95 5.51 -25.44
CA TRP A 4 -16.94 4.34 -26.31
C TRP A 4 -15.55 3.68 -26.42
N ASN A 5 -14.48 4.48 -26.42
CA ASN A 5 -13.12 3.96 -26.44
C ASN A 5 -12.72 3.31 -25.11
N SER A 6 -13.25 3.75 -23.96
CA SER A 6 -12.94 3.11 -22.67
C SER A 6 -13.67 1.78 -22.53
N PHE A 7 -14.91 1.68 -23.02
CA PHE A 7 -15.69 0.43 -22.99
C PHE A 7 -15.05 -0.66 -23.87
N SER A 8 -14.59 -0.32 -25.08
CA SER A 8 -13.91 -1.28 -25.96
C SER A 8 -12.54 -1.73 -25.43
N VAL A 9 -11.85 -0.86 -24.69
CA VAL A 9 -10.55 -1.18 -24.08
C VAL A 9 -10.76 -2.09 -22.86
N LEU A 10 -11.77 -1.82 -22.04
CA LEU A 10 -12.15 -2.68 -20.92
C LEU A 10 -12.59 -4.06 -21.42
N GLU A 11 -13.44 -4.15 -22.44
CA GLU A 11 -13.82 -5.44 -23.06
C GLU A 11 -12.62 -6.19 -23.64
N TYR A 12 -11.65 -5.49 -24.24
CA TYR A 12 -10.43 -6.10 -24.75
C TYR A 12 -9.55 -6.65 -23.62
N TYR A 13 -9.34 -5.88 -22.54
CA TYR A 13 -8.60 -6.36 -21.37
C TYR A 13 -9.30 -7.55 -20.72
N VAL A 14 -10.61 -7.47 -20.47
CA VAL A 14 -11.40 -8.57 -19.93
C VAL A 14 -11.30 -9.81 -20.82
N SER A 15 -11.42 -9.68 -22.15
CA SER A 15 -11.32 -10.79 -23.10
C SER A 15 -9.92 -11.40 -23.18
N ALA A 16 -8.87 -10.58 -23.29
CA ALA A 16 -7.48 -11.05 -23.29
C ALA A 16 -7.12 -11.75 -21.98
N PHE A 17 -7.74 -11.31 -20.89
CA PHE A 17 -7.48 -11.78 -19.55
C PHE A 17 -8.28 -13.05 -19.20
N VAL A 18 -9.55 -13.16 -19.60
CA VAL A 18 -10.32 -14.42 -19.56
C VAL A 18 -9.56 -15.53 -20.32
N ARG A 19 -8.98 -15.19 -21.48
CA ARG A 19 -8.11 -16.13 -22.23
C ARG A 19 -6.82 -16.48 -21.51
N ALA A 20 -6.24 -15.55 -20.74
CA ALA A 20 -5.09 -15.84 -19.89
C ALA A 20 -5.47 -16.80 -18.76
N LEU A 21 -6.70 -16.71 -18.26
CA LEU A 21 -7.19 -17.56 -17.19
C LEU A 21 -7.69 -18.94 -17.63
N GLU A 22 -8.28 -19.06 -18.81
CA GLU A 22 -8.53 -20.36 -19.44
C GLU A 22 -7.22 -21.15 -19.59
N ARG A 23 -6.10 -20.45 -19.84
CA ARG A 23 -4.77 -21.05 -19.83
C ARG A 23 -4.27 -21.33 -18.41
N PHE A 24 -4.68 -20.55 -17.41
CA PHE A 24 -4.37 -20.85 -16.01
C PHE A 24 -5.03 -22.12 -15.50
N ALA A 25 -6.18 -22.52 -16.03
CA ALA A 25 -6.78 -23.80 -15.67
C ALA A 25 -5.81 -24.97 -15.91
N VAL A 26 -5.10 -24.94 -17.05
CA VAL A 26 -4.06 -25.92 -17.37
C VAL A 26 -2.87 -25.82 -16.42
N VAL A 27 -2.47 -24.60 -16.03
CA VAL A 27 -1.40 -24.40 -15.05
C VAL A 27 -1.80 -24.97 -13.69
N LEU A 28 -3.03 -24.74 -13.24
CA LEU A 28 -3.59 -25.26 -11.99
C LEU A 28 -3.60 -26.79 -11.95
N GLU A 29 -3.85 -27.47 -13.08
CA GLU A 29 -3.79 -28.95 -13.12
C GLU A 29 -2.42 -29.48 -12.70
N ILE A 30 -1.34 -28.84 -13.19
CA ILE A 30 0.06 -29.26 -12.98
C ILE A 30 0.81 -28.43 -11.92
N ILE A 31 0.13 -27.50 -11.23
CA ILE A 31 0.78 -26.56 -10.31
C ILE A 31 1.49 -27.24 -9.13
N GLU A 32 1.04 -28.43 -8.73
CA GLU A 32 1.68 -29.21 -7.68
C GLU A 32 3.07 -29.71 -8.11
N ASP A 33 3.26 -30.03 -9.38
CA ASP A 33 4.58 -30.41 -9.91
C ASP A 33 5.52 -29.20 -9.87
N TYR A 34 5.02 -28.02 -10.24
CA TYR A 34 5.80 -26.78 -10.13
C TYR A 34 6.07 -26.39 -8.67
N ALA A 35 5.16 -26.67 -7.75
CA ALA A 35 5.33 -26.35 -6.33
C ALA A 35 6.50 -27.12 -5.69
N LEU A 36 6.92 -28.25 -6.29
CA LEU A 36 8.12 -28.98 -5.86
C LEU A 36 9.40 -28.16 -6.07
N ASP A 37 9.48 -27.45 -7.19
CA ASP A 37 10.63 -26.63 -7.57
C ASP A 37 10.49 -25.17 -7.10
N ILE A 38 9.25 -24.69 -6.93
CA ILE A 38 8.93 -23.30 -6.59
C ILE A 38 7.99 -23.29 -5.36
N PRO A 39 8.54 -23.30 -4.14
CA PRO A 39 7.74 -23.37 -2.91
C PRO A 39 6.69 -22.24 -2.77
N SER A 40 7.00 -21.04 -3.29
CA SER A 40 6.14 -19.85 -3.23
C SER A 40 5.26 -19.66 -4.47
N ILE A 41 5.06 -20.70 -5.29
CA ILE A 41 4.28 -20.55 -6.54
C ILE A 41 2.87 -20.03 -6.29
N TRP A 42 2.23 -20.45 -5.20
CA TRP A 42 0.90 -19.98 -4.83
C TRP A 42 0.86 -18.50 -4.49
N ASP A 43 1.89 -17.97 -3.82
CA ASP A 43 1.99 -16.55 -3.49
C ASP A 43 2.18 -15.72 -4.76
N TYR A 44 3.07 -16.15 -5.66
CA TYR A 44 3.26 -15.49 -6.96
C TYR A 44 1.99 -15.51 -7.81
N MET A 45 1.27 -16.63 -7.77
CA MET A 45 -0.04 -16.75 -8.41
C MET A 45 -1.06 -15.77 -7.83
N GLY A 46 -1.08 -15.63 -6.50
CA GLY A 46 -1.87 -14.62 -5.81
C GLY A 46 -1.52 -13.21 -6.29
N GLU A 47 -0.24 -12.85 -6.31
CA GLU A 47 0.22 -11.51 -6.73
C GLU A 47 -0.10 -11.19 -8.19
N ILE A 48 0.01 -12.17 -9.10
CA ILE A 48 -0.33 -11.99 -10.52
C ILE A 48 -1.83 -11.74 -10.71
N LEU A 49 -2.67 -12.37 -9.88
CA LEU A 49 -4.13 -12.37 -10.04
C LEU A 49 -4.85 -11.43 -9.06
N GLU A 50 -4.18 -10.88 -8.05
CA GLU A 50 -4.75 -9.91 -7.12
C GLU A 50 -5.32 -8.67 -7.81
N PRO A 51 -4.65 -8.07 -8.82
CA PRO A 51 -5.20 -6.90 -9.51
C PRO A 51 -6.53 -7.17 -10.22
N MET A 52 -6.92 -8.44 -10.39
CA MET A 52 -8.23 -8.80 -10.94
C MET A 52 -9.40 -8.44 -10.06
N ILE A 53 -9.18 -8.42 -8.75
CA ILE A 53 -10.23 -8.18 -7.79
C ILE A 53 -10.22 -6.74 -7.28
N GLU A 54 -9.36 -5.90 -7.87
CA GLU A 54 -9.27 -4.46 -7.66
C GLU A 54 -10.10 -3.70 -8.72
N ASP A 55 -10.81 -2.65 -8.29
CA ASP A 55 -11.56 -1.74 -9.16
C ASP A 55 -12.67 -2.35 -10.05
N ILE A 56 -13.12 -3.57 -9.74
CA ILE A 56 -14.28 -4.22 -10.40
C ILE A 56 -15.51 -4.10 -9.49
N GLU A 57 -16.68 -3.78 -10.05
CA GLU A 57 -17.94 -3.72 -9.30
C GLU A 57 -18.32 -5.07 -8.64
N THR A 58 -17.97 -6.19 -9.28
CA THR A 58 -18.25 -7.55 -8.80
C THR A 58 -17.02 -8.47 -8.94
N PRO A 59 -15.95 -8.24 -8.17
CA PRO A 59 -14.64 -8.85 -8.41
C PRO A 59 -14.68 -10.37 -8.23
N PHE A 60 -15.32 -10.84 -7.14
CA PHE A 60 -15.40 -12.27 -6.82
C PHE A 60 -16.39 -13.03 -7.71
N LYS A 61 -17.36 -12.35 -8.31
CA LYS A 61 -18.25 -12.97 -9.31
C LYS A 61 -17.47 -13.27 -10.60
N LEU A 62 -16.69 -12.30 -11.08
CA LEU A 62 -15.81 -12.51 -12.22
C LEU A 62 -14.79 -13.62 -11.93
N LEU A 63 -14.17 -13.60 -10.74
CA LEU A 63 -13.24 -14.65 -10.32
C LEU A 63 -13.90 -16.04 -10.33
N LYS A 64 -15.16 -16.16 -9.90
CA LYS A 64 -15.91 -17.43 -9.98
C LYS A 64 -16.12 -17.89 -11.43
N GLU A 65 -16.57 -17.00 -12.32
CA GLU A 65 -16.80 -17.32 -13.74
C GLU A 65 -15.51 -17.76 -14.42
N VAL A 66 -14.42 -17.07 -14.12
CA VAL A 66 -13.07 -17.37 -14.58
C VAL A 66 -12.58 -18.75 -14.11
N LEU A 67 -12.83 -19.09 -12.84
CA LEU A 67 -12.38 -20.34 -12.23
C LEU A 67 -13.36 -21.50 -12.45
N GLU A 68 -14.47 -21.30 -13.16
CA GLU A 68 -15.47 -22.35 -13.47
C GLU A 68 -14.81 -23.65 -13.97
N PRO A 69 -13.81 -23.64 -14.87
CA PRO A 69 -13.18 -24.88 -15.34
C PRO A 69 -12.44 -25.67 -14.25
N CYS A 70 -12.06 -25.01 -13.15
CA CYS A 70 -11.24 -25.58 -12.07
C CYS A 70 -12.03 -25.86 -10.79
N ILE A 71 -13.29 -25.43 -10.74
CA ILE A 71 -14.16 -25.50 -9.57
C ILE A 71 -15.17 -26.64 -9.76
N PRO A 72 -15.48 -27.43 -8.71
CA PRO A 72 -14.94 -27.34 -7.36
C PRO A 72 -13.63 -28.11 -7.17
N SER A 73 -12.58 -27.48 -6.64
CA SER A 73 -11.33 -28.16 -6.28
C SER A 73 -10.60 -27.50 -5.13
N GLU A 74 -9.82 -28.28 -4.37
CA GLU A 74 -8.94 -27.73 -3.33
C GLU A 74 -7.88 -26.79 -3.93
N LYS A 75 -7.39 -27.08 -5.15
CA LYS A 75 -6.44 -26.21 -5.90
C LYS A 75 -7.03 -24.84 -6.20
N ALA A 76 -8.29 -24.78 -6.66
CA ALA A 76 -9.00 -23.53 -6.85
C ALA A 76 -9.18 -22.78 -5.53
N GLY A 77 -9.50 -23.50 -4.45
CA GLY A 77 -9.55 -22.94 -3.09
C GLY A 77 -8.23 -22.30 -2.67
N THR A 78 -7.11 -23.02 -2.84
CA THR A 78 -5.76 -22.52 -2.50
C THR A 78 -5.40 -21.28 -3.33
N LEU A 79 -5.73 -21.26 -4.63
CA LEU A 79 -5.50 -20.09 -5.46
C LEU A 79 -6.27 -18.87 -4.97
N VAL A 80 -7.58 -19.03 -4.72
CA VAL A 80 -8.43 -17.94 -4.21
C VAL A 80 -7.94 -17.48 -2.84
N SER A 81 -7.50 -18.40 -1.98
CA SER A 81 -6.86 -18.06 -0.71
C SER A 81 -5.61 -17.20 -0.92
N SER A 82 -4.73 -17.54 -1.86
CA SER A 82 -3.53 -16.75 -2.15
C SER A 82 -3.86 -15.36 -2.71
N ILE A 83 -4.84 -15.27 -3.62
CA ILE A 83 -5.33 -13.98 -4.14
C ILE A 83 -5.85 -13.10 -2.99
N LEU A 84 -6.66 -13.67 -2.08
CA LEU A 84 -7.21 -12.95 -0.94
C LEU A 84 -6.12 -12.47 0.02
N HIS A 85 -5.11 -13.29 0.30
CA HIS A 85 -3.98 -12.87 1.15
C HIS A 85 -3.16 -11.76 0.49
N CYS A 86 -2.91 -11.82 -0.81
CA CYS A 86 -2.25 -10.72 -1.52
C CYS A 86 -3.09 -9.44 -1.50
N ALA A 87 -4.41 -9.54 -1.68
CA ALA A 87 -5.31 -8.38 -1.61
C ALA A 87 -5.41 -7.78 -0.22
N ALA A 88 -5.27 -8.61 0.82
CA ALA A 88 -5.34 -8.15 2.20
C ALA A 88 -4.14 -7.26 2.54
N LYS A 89 -2.93 -7.55 2.03
CA LYS A 89 -1.69 -6.79 2.29
C LYS A 89 -1.87 -5.27 2.25
N PRO A 90 -2.38 -4.66 1.15
CA PRO A 90 -2.61 -3.21 1.10
C PRO A 90 -3.93 -2.75 1.74
N LYS A 91 -4.94 -3.61 1.86
CA LYS A 91 -6.35 -3.22 2.16
C LYS A 91 -6.79 -3.52 3.60
N GLY A 92 -6.12 -4.43 4.31
CA GLY A 92 -6.63 -5.05 5.52
C GLY A 92 -7.66 -6.14 5.20
N THR A 93 -7.92 -7.02 6.16
CA THR A 93 -8.84 -8.15 5.98
C THR A 93 -10.31 -7.74 6.17
N ILE A 94 -10.60 -6.68 6.92
CA ILE A 94 -11.98 -6.29 7.27
C ILE A 94 -12.77 -5.88 6.01
N LYS A 95 -12.30 -4.84 5.32
CA LYS A 95 -12.95 -4.32 4.10
C LYS A 95 -12.97 -5.38 3.00
N LEU A 96 -11.87 -6.11 2.83
CA LEU A 96 -11.80 -7.21 1.85
C LEU A 96 -12.84 -8.30 2.15
N GLY A 97 -12.99 -8.67 3.42
CA GLY A 97 -14.00 -9.62 3.88
C GLY A 97 -15.43 -9.12 3.65
N GLU A 98 -15.69 -7.81 3.80
CA GLU A 98 -16.98 -7.20 3.47
C GLU A 98 -17.31 -7.37 1.98
N VAL A 99 -16.39 -6.98 1.09
CA VAL A 99 -16.54 -7.14 -0.36
C VAL A 99 -16.75 -8.61 -0.74
N TRP A 100 -16.03 -9.54 -0.11
CA TRP A 100 -16.24 -10.98 -0.29
C TRP A 100 -17.67 -11.39 0.06
N ARG A 101 -18.15 -11.02 1.25
CA ARG A 101 -19.50 -11.41 1.71
C ARG A 101 -20.60 -10.79 0.86
N GLU A 102 -20.44 -9.53 0.45
CA GLU A 102 -21.38 -8.82 -0.41
C GLU A 102 -21.49 -9.43 -1.81
N SER A 103 -20.42 -10.07 -2.29
CA SER A 103 -20.46 -10.81 -3.56
C SER A 103 -21.42 -12.01 -3.54
N GLY A 104 -21.79 -12.51 -2.35
CA GLY A 104 -22.60 -13.70 -2.15
C GLY A 104 -21.86 -15.02 -2.39
N LEU A 105 -20.60 -14.99 -2.82
CA LEU A 105 -19.79 -16.18 -3.06
C LEU A 105 -19.54 -16.93 -1.75
N GLN A 106 -19.71 -18.25 -1.78
CA GLN A 106 -19.45 -19.13 -0.63
C GLN A 106 -18.23 -20.01 -0.91
N TRP A 107 -17.50 -20.41 0.13
CA TRP A 107 -16.41 -21.39 -0.02
C TRP A 107 -16.90 -22.72 -0.59
N THR A 108 -18.15 -23.12 -0.32
CA THR A 108 -18.79 -24.29 -0.95
C THR A 108 -18.90 -24.17 -2.47
N ASP A 109 -18.98 -22.95 -3.01
CA ASP A 109 -18.97 -22.73 -4.46
C ASP A 109 -17.61 -23.02 -5.08
N ILE A 110 -16.52 -22.97 -4.31
CA ILE A 110 -15.14 -23.03 -4.82
C ILE A 110 -14.49 -24.38 -4.53
N ILE A 111 -14.65 -24.86 -3.29
CA ILE A 111 -14.06 -26.12 -2.83
C ILE A 111 -15.09 -27.25 -2.73
N GLY A 112 -16.35 -27.04 -3.14
CA GLY A 112 -17.38 -28.07 -3.13
C GLY A 112 -18.05 -28.27 -1.78
N THR A 113 -19.12 -29.07 -1.77
CA THR A 113 -19.96 -29.33 -0.57
C THR A 113 -19.55 -30.59 0.19
N ASP A 114 -18.71 -31.42 -0.42
CA ASP A 114 -18.17 -32.67 0.11
C ASP A 114 -16.95 -32.46 1.02
N ARG A 115 -16.30 -31.28 0.95
CA ARG A 115 -15.13 -30.92 1.75
C ARG A 115 -15.50 -30.20 3.04
N ASN A 116 -14.62 -30.29 4.04
CA ASN A 116 -14.77 -29.58 5.31
C ASN A 116 -14.38 -28.11 5.17
N VAL A 117 -15.37 -27.25 4.91
CA VAL A 117 -15.16 -25.81 4.71
C VAL A 117 -14.58 -25.13 5.95
N ALA A 118 -15.00 -25.54 7.16
CA ALA A 118 -14.50 -24.93 8.39
C ALA A 118 -13.00 -25.21 8.59
N GLU A 119 -12.57 -26.44 8.35
CA GLU A 119 -11.16 -26.83 8.41
C GLU A 119 -10.33 -26.14 7.33
N PHE A 120 -10.88 -25.97 6.12
CA PHE A 120 -10.21 -25.20 5.06
C PHE A 120 -9.99 -23.74 5.47
N ILE A 121 -11.02 -23.09 6.01
CA ILE A 121 -10.93 -21.69 6.48
C ILE A 121 -9.87 -21.54 7.57
N GLU A 122 -9.87 -22.42 8.58
CA GLU A 122 -8.91 -22.39 9.68
C GLU A 122 -7.48 -22.65 9.18
N LYS A 123 -7.30 -23.68 8.33
CA LYS A 123 -6.00 -24.04 7.74
C LYS A 123 -5.39 -22.88 6.96
N HIS A 124 -6.23 -22.14 6.22
CA HIS A 124 -5.79 -21.05 5.34
C HIS A 124 -5.92 -19.66 5.97
N LYS A 125 -6.35 -19.53 7.23
CA LYS A 125 -6.56 -18.25 7.94
C LYS A 125 -7.52 -17.30 7.22
N LEU A 126 -8.69 -17.81 6.82
CA LEU A 126 -9.68 -17.09 6.00
C LEU A 126 -10.92 -16.66 6.80
N GLU A 127 -10.83 -16.58 8.13
CA GLU A 127 -11.96 -16.31 9.03
C GLU A 127 -12.63 -14.96 8.71
N PHE A 128 -11.85 -14.00 8.21
CA PHE A 128 -12.32 -12.69 7.77
C PHE A 128 -13.34 -12.76 6.61
N THR A 129 -13.40 -13.86 5.87
CA THR A 129 -14.37 -14.05 4.76
C THR A 129 -15.75 -14.48 5.24
N VAL A 130 -15.87 -15.04 6.45
CA VAL A 130 -17.12 -15.64 6.94
C VAL A 130 -17.74 -14.87 8.10
N SER A 131 -16.91 -14.27 8.96
CA SER A 131 -17.41 -13.54 10.13
C SER A 131 -17.29 -12.04 9.91
N PRO A 132 -18.40 -11.28 9.96
CA PRO A 132 -18.29 -9.82 10.00
C PRO A 132 -17.58 -9.41 11.29
N THR A 133 -16.58 -8.54 11.15
CA THR A 133 -15.90 -7.95 12.30
C THR A 133 -16.91 -7.09 13.04
N LYS A 134 -17.09 -7.37 14.34
CA LYS A 134 -18.02 -6.59 15.17
C LYS A 134 -17.38 -5.23 15.46
N PHE A 135 -17.89 -4.19 14.80
CA PHE A 135 -17.53 -2.82 15.13
C PHE A 135 -18.01 -2.51 16.55
N SER A 136 -17.07 -2.21 17.44
CA SER A 136 -17.38 -1.60 18.72
C SER A 136 -17.56 -0.10 18.49
N PRO A 137 -18.41 0.60 19.27
CA PRO A 137 -18.50 2.05 19.18
C PRO A 137 -17.10 2.66 19.33
N GLN A 138 -16.69 3.44 18.33
CA GLN A 138 -15.39 4.11 18.28
C GLN A 138 -15.25 5.01 19.50
N ILE A 139 -14.39 4.62 20.44
CA ILE A 139 -14.01 5.46 21.55
C ILE A 139 -13.01 6.46 20.98
N GLN A 140 -13.28 7.75 21.15
CA GLN A 140 -12.32 8.77 20.74
C GLN A 140 -11.05 8.61 21.58
N MET A 141 -9.96 8.21 20.92
CA MET A 141 -8.65 8.01 21.54
C MET A 141 -7.80 9.27 21.38
N SER A 142 -6.98 9.57 22.39
CA SER A 142 -5.94 10.58 22.28
C SER A 142 -4.79 10.12 21.38
N MET A 143 -3.96 11.07 20.92
CA MET A 143 -2.74 10.78 20.16
C MET A 143 -1.84 9.76 20.85
N GLU A 144 -1.61 9.91 22.15
CA GLU A 144 -0.72 9.04 22.93
C GLU A 144 -1.29 7.64 23.08
N GLU A 145 -2.60 7.51 23.23
CA GLU A 145 -3.26 6.19 23.26
C GLU A 145 -3.16 5.50 21.90
N MET A 146 -3.44 6.24 20.80
CA MET A 146 -3.31 5.69 19.44
C MET A 146 -1.87 5.24 19.16
N LYS A 147 -0.89 6.10 19.43
CA LYS A 147 0.53 5.79 19.28
C LYS A 147 0.92 4.54 20.06
N LYS A 148 0.49 4.44 21.32
CA LYS A 148 0.79 3.29 22.18
C LYS A 148 0.23 1.98 21.63
N HIS A 149 -1.00 1.99 21.11
CA HIS A 149 -1.61 0.80 20.53
C HIS A 149 -0.90 0.39 19.23
N LEU A 150 -0.65 1.34 18.34
CA LEU A 150 0.10 1.10 17.08
C LEU A 150 1.50 0.56 17.37
N LEU A 151 2.24 1.19 18.28
CA LEU A 151 3.57 0.73 18.68
C LEU A 151 3.53 -0.70 19.24
N ASN A 152 2.52 -1.04 20.05
CA ASN A 152 2.38 -2.39 20.59
C ASN A 152 2.18 -3.45 19.51
N LEU A 153 1.39 -3.16 18.47
CA LEU A 153 1.21 -4.04 17.33
C LEU A 153 2.54 -4.21 16.56
N LEU A 154 3.23 -3.11 16.30
CA LEU A 154 4.48 -3.09 15.54
C LEU A 154 5.65 -3.77 16.28
N GLU A 155 5.69 -3.70 17.62
CA GLU A 155 6.67 -4.40 18.45
C GLU A 155 6.43 -5.91 18.51
N LYS A 156 5.19 -6.34 18.36
CA LYS A 156 4.81 -7.77 18.28
C LYS A 156 5.01 -8.36 16.89
N ASN A 157 5.56 -7.58 15.94
CA ASN A 157 5.66 -7.94 14.53
C ASN A 157 4.29 -8.34 13.94
N ALA A 158 3.24 -7.59 14.29
CA ALA A 158 1.96 -7.71 13.60
C ALA A 158 2.17 -7.47 12.09
N GLU A 159 1.46 -8.23 11.27
CA GLU A 159 1.45 -8.05 9.83
C GLU A 159 0.75 -6.72 9.47
N LEU A 160 1.01 -6.20 8.27
CA LEU A 160 0.48 -4.89 7.84
C LEU A 160 -1.05 -4.85 7.88
N GLU A 161 -1.69 -5.96 7.50
CA GLU A 161 -3.13 -6.15 7.47
C GLU A 161 -3.75 -6.02 8.85
N GLU A 162 -3.10 -6.56 9.88
CA GLU A 162 -3.58 -6.47 11.27
C GLU A 162 -3.54 -5.02 11.75
N VAL A 163 -2.51 -4.25 11.37
CA VAL A 163 -2.43 -2.82 11.68
C VAL A 163 -3.52 -2.05 10.95
N PHE A 164 -3.74 -2.33 9.66
CA PHE A 164 -4.82 -1.70 8.88
C PHE A 164 -6.20 -2.01 9.43
N ASP A 165 -6.45 -3.26 9.82
CA ASP A 165 -7.70 -3.68 10.44
C ASP A 165 -7.91 -2.98 11.79
N TRP A 166 -6.85 -2.83 12.58
CA TRP A 166 -6.92 -2.06 13.82
C TRP A 166 -7.29 -0.60 13.54
N VAL A 167 -6.68 0.04 12.54
CA VAL A 167 -7.00 1.42 12.16
C VAL A 167 -8.46 1.53 11.71
N ASP A 168 -8.91 0.65 10.81
CA ASP A 168 -10.29 0.66 10.29
C ASP A 168 -11.35 0.50 11.39
N VAL A 169 -11.02 -0.16 12.51
CA VAL A 169 -11.92 -0.33 13.66
C VAL A 169 -11.85 0.85 14.65
N ASN A 170 -10.65 1.36 14.92
CA ASN A 170 -10.41 2.24 16.08
C ASN A 170 -10.23 3.73 15.71
N VAL A 171 -9.95 4.04 14.44
CA VAL A 171 -9.73 5.41 13.98
C VAL A 171 -10.94 5.88 13.19
N SER A 172 -11.65 6.87 13.71
CA SER A 172 -12.89 7.39 13.12
C SER A 172 -12.66 8.24 11.87
N ASP A 173 -11.55 8.97 11.83
CA ASP A 173 -11.16 9.83 10.73
C ASP A 173 -9.67 9.62 10.43
N THR A 174 -9.37 8.91 9.35
CA THR A 174 -7.99 8.65 8.92
C THR A 174 -7.34 9.89 8.29
N GLY A 175 -8.10 10.97 8.06
CA GLY A 175 -7.59 12.27 7.65
C GLY A 175 -7.28 13.22 8.82
N ASP A 176 -7.44 12.78 10.07
CA ASP A 176 -7.09 13.57 11.26
C ASP A 176 -5.56 13.69 11.40
N PRO A 177 -5.01 14.93 11.44
CA PRO A 177 -3.60 15.17 11.74
C PRO A 177 -3.08 14.43 12.98
N THR A 178 -3.92 14.29 14.00
CA THR A 178 -3.58 13.62 15.26
C THR A 178 -3.25 12.14 15.04
N PHE A 179 -4.05 11.47 14.20
CA PHE A 179 -3.81 10.09 13.82
C PHE A 179 -2.53 9.94 13.00
N ILE A 180 -2.34 10.80 11.98
CA ILE A 180 -1.13 10.76 11.13
C ILE A 180 0.13 10.90 11.96
N ARG A 181 0.17 11.86 12.89
CA ARG A 181 1.33 12.05 13.77
C ARG A 181 1.54 10.83 14.67
N ALA A 182 0.48 10.26 15.25
CA ALA A 182 0.58 9.06 16.08
C ALA A 182 1.14 7.86 15.30
N LEU A 183 0.68 7.65 14.07
CA LEU A 183 1.11 6.58 13.19
C LEU A 183 2.58 6.72 12.80
N VAL A 184 2.98 7.89 12.29
CA VAL A 184 4.36 8.13 11.85
C VAL A 184 5.33 7.98 13.02
N THR A 185 5.00 8.54 14.19
CA THR A 185 5.84 8.38 15.38
C THR A 185 5.94 6.91 15.80
N ALA A 186 4.83 6.17 15.86
CA ALA A 186 4.84 4.75 16.24
C ALA A 186 5.66 3.89 15.27
N VAL A 187 5.55 4.14 13.95
CA VAL A 187 6.35 3.44 12.94
C VAL A 187 7.84 3.70 13.14
N LEU A 188 8.26 4.96 13.30
CA LEU A 188 9.66 5.33 13.49
C LEU A 188 10.24 4.79 14.81
N GLU A 189 9.49 4.89 15.91
CA GLU A 189 9.90 4.34 17.20
C GLU A 189 10.08 2.81 17.11
N SER A 190 9.15 2.12 16.44
CA SER A 190 9.22 0.66 16.26
C SER A 190 10.40 0.18 15.38
N CYS A 191 11.04 1.11 14.67
CA CYS A 191 12.21 0.88 13.82
C CYS A 191 13.52 1.40 14.43
N SER A 192 13.45 2.09 15.56
CA SER A 192 14.61 2.66 16.25
C SER A 192 15.19 1.67 17.26
N GLY A 193 16.52 1.53 17.26
CA GLY A 193 17.26 0.72 18.23
C GLY A 193 17.55 1.46 19.54
N THR A 194 18.22 0.78 20.48
CA THR A 194 18.54 1.31 21.82
C THR A 194 19.48 2.52 21.85
N ALA A 195 20.11 2.86 20.71
CA ALA A 195 21.05 3.97 20.56
C ALA A 195 20.58 5.04 19.55
N SER A 196 19.27 5.12 19.28
CA SER A 196 18.69 6.01 18.25
C SER A 196 19.21 5.72 16.84
N GLU A 197 19.64 4.48 16.59
CA GLU A 197 19.97 3.98 15.26
C GLU A 197 18.68 3.51 14.57
N LEU A 198 18.45 3.97 13.34
CA LEU A 198 17.32 3.55 12.53
C LEU A 198 17.65 2.24 11.82
N ASN A 199 16.76 1.25 11.94
CA ASN A 199 16.78 0.10 11.04
C ASN A 199 16.03 0.45 9.76
N THR A 200 16.77 0.92 8.75
CA THR A 200 16.21 1.35 7.45
C THR A 200 15.42 0.23 6.76
N SER A 201 15.90 -1.01 6.77
CA SER A 201 15.17 -2.14 6.16
C SER A 201 13.83 -2.39 6.84
N LYS A 202 13.76 -2.26 8.17
CA LYS A 202 12.50 -2.37 8.93
C LYS A 202 11.58 -1.18 8.71
N LEU A 203 12.11 0.01 8.44
CA LEU A 203 11.31 1.17 8.07
C LEU A 203 10.71 0.99 6.68
N ILE A 204 11.51 0.64 5.67
CA ILE A 204 11.06 0.36 4.30
C ILE A 204 9.91 -0.67 4.30
N SER A 205 10.06 -1.77 5.05
CA SER A 205 9.01 -2.79 5.14
C SER A 205 7.70 -2.31 5.77
N LYS A 206 7.69 -1.12 6.41
CA LYS A 206 6.53 -0.52 7.05
C LYS A 206 6.04 0.75 6.35
N ILE A 207 6.71 1.20 5.29
CA ILE A 207 6.25 2.35 4.50
C ILE A 207 4.81 2.20 4.00
N PRO A 208 4.32 1.01 3.61
CA PRO A 208 2.91 0.86 3.23
C PRO A 208 1.93 1.34 4.30
N LEU A 209 2.27 1.24 5.59
CA LEU A 209 1.43 1.75 6.68
C LEU A 209 1.27 3.27 6.61
N ILE A 210 2.36 3.99 6.34
CA ILE A 210 2.36 5.45 6.24
C ILE A 210 1.73 5.88 4.92
N SER A 211 2.19 5.30 3.80
CA SER A 211 1.79 5.68 2.45
C SER A 211 0.27 5.62 2.27
N ARG A 212 -0.41 4.57 2.77
CA ARG A 212 -1.88 4.41 2.66
C ARG A 212 -2.68 5.64 3.10
N TYR A 213 -2.20 6.37 4.12
CA TYR A 213 -2.94 7.49 4.70
C TYR A 213 -2.33 8.86 4.36
N VAL A 214 -1.10 8.89 3.86
CA VAL A 214 -0.30 10.13 3.74
C VAL A 214 -0.02 10.50 2.29
N SER A 215 0.33 9.56 1.42
CA SER A 215 0.99 9.86 0.12
C SER A 215 0.12 10.64 -0.86
N THR A 216 -1.20 10.58 -0.75
CA THR A 216 -2.14 11.25 -1.68
C THR A 216 -2.59 12.64 -1.21
N ASN A 217 -2.10 13.13 -0.07
CA ASN A 217 -2.57 14.40 0.52
C ASN A 217 -1.41 15.19 1.13
N GLU A 218 -0.97 16.26 0.44
CA GLU A 218 0.11 17.15 0.85
C GLU A 218 -0.05 17.69 2.28
N LYS A 219 -1.28 17.96 2.74
CA LYS A 219 -1.51 18.42 4.11
C LYS A 219 -1.19 17.34 5.15
N LEU A 220 -1.45 16.07 4.83
CA LEU A 220 -1.11 14.94 5.69
C LEU A 220 0.37 14.59 5.59
N GLN A 221 0.98 14.75 4.41
CA GLN A 221 2.43 14.68 4.23
C GLN A 221 3.14 15.70 5.13
N LEU A 222 2.66 16.94 5.17
CA LEU A 222 3.19 17.97 6.05
C LEU A 222 3.05 17.60 7.54
N GLN A 223 1.93 17.00 7.95
CA GLN A 223 1.76 16.48 9.31
C GLN A 223 2.72 15.33 9.64
N ALA A 224 3.02 14.46 8.68
CA ALA A 224 4.03 13.42 8.84
C ALA A 224 5.42 14.04 9.07
N LEU A 225 5.80 15.07 8.31
CA LEU A 225 7.07 15.79 8.50
C LEU A 225 7.15 16.49 9.86
N TYR A 226 6.06 17.09 10.34
CA TYR A 226 6.02 17.65 11.70
C TYR A 226 6.11 16.58 12.79
N ALA A 227 5.55 15.39 12.57
CA ALA A 227 5.73 14.25 13.49
C ALA A 227 7.20 13.81 13.57
N VAL A 228 7.88 13.71 12.42
CA VAL A 228 9.31 13.39 12.34
C VAL A 228 10.14 14.46 13.07
N GLN A 229 9.87 15.74 12.81
CA GLN A 229 10.56 16.86 13.46
C GLN A 229 10.42 16.81 14.99
N SER A 230 9.19 16.59 15.48
CA SER A 230 8.92 16.49 16.92
C SER A 230 9.68 15.32 17.54
N LEU A 231 9.70 14.16 16.89
CA LEU A 231 10.46 12.99 17.33
C LEU A 231 11.97 13.30 17.37
N MET A 232 12.53 13.97 16.36
CA MET A 232 13.94 14.36 16.38
C MET A 232 14.27 15.28 17.54
N SER A 233 13.38 16.22 17.86
CA SER A 233 13.56 17.11 19.01
C SER A 233 13.59 16.34 20.32
N GLN A 234 12.67 15.37 20.50
CA GLN A 234 12.62 14.49 21.67
C GLN A 234 13.89 13.62 21.81
N LEU A 235 14.45 13.16 20.69
CA LEU A 235 15.68 12.37 20.66
C LEU A 235 16.96 13.21 20.76
N GLY A 236 16.86 14.55 20.83
CA GLY A 236 18.02 15.44 20.91
C GLY A 236 18.81 15.56 19.59
N HIS A 237 18.14 15.41 18.46
CA HIS A 237 18.69 15.50 17.10
C HIS A 237 19.93 14.60 16.85
N PRO A 238 19.77 13.26 16.88
CA PRO A 238 20.85 12.34 16.52
C PRO A 238 21.40 12.63 15.12
N SER A 239 22.73 12.63 15.00
CA SER A 239 23.41 12.98 13.75
C SER A 239 23.01 12.06 12.60
N GLY A 240 22.53 12.63 11.50
CA GLY A 240 22.19 11.91 10.26
C GLY A 240 20.85 11.18 10.28
N LEU A 241 20.21 11.00 11.44
CA LEU A 241 18.95 10.25 11.55
C LEU A 241 17.81 10.89 10.74
N LEU A 242 17.64 12.22 10.85
CA LEU A 242 16.60 12.93 10.10
C LEU A 242 16.80 12.79 8.58
N HIS A 243 18.04 12.87 8.12
CA HIS A 243 18.37 12.72 6.70
C HIS A 243 18.01 11.31 6.20
N GLN A 244 18.36 10.27 6.96
CA GLN A 244 18.00 8.89 6.61
C GLN A 244 16.50 8.66 6.55
N ILE A 245 15.73 9.31 7.43
CA ILE A 245 14.26 9.24 7.39
C ILE A 245 13.74 9.95 6.15
N PHE A 246 14.27 11.13 5.82
CA PHE A 246 13.86 11.89 4.62
C PHE A 246 14.18 11.13 3.33
N ASP A 247 15.36 10.50 3.23
CA ASP A 247 15.74 9.68 2.09
C ASP A 247 14.70 8.57 1.86
N VAL A 248 14.31 7.83 2.89
CA VAL A 248 13.31 6.75 2.77
C VAL A 248 11.91 7.31 2.40
N LEU A 249 11.48 8.38 3.06
CA LEU A 249 10.16 8.96 2.78
C LEU A 249 10.05 9.55 1.36
N TYR A 250 11.17 10.01 0.80
CA TYR A 250 11.26 10.48 -0.57
C TYR A 250 11.34 9.31 -1.56
N ASP A 251 12.28 8.38 -1.35
CA ASP A 251 12.55 7.27 -2.27
C ASP A 251 11.35 6.30 -2.44
N ASP A 252 10.52 6.16 -1.40
CA ASP A 252 9.29 5.34 -1.44
C ASP A 252 8.01 6.16 -1.75
N ASP A 253 8.14 7.36 -2.35
CA ASP A 253 7.03 8.21 -2.82
C ASP A 253 5.99 8.56 -1.73
N VAL A 254 6.41 8.70 -0.47
CA VAL A 254 5.50 9.03 0.65
C VAL A 254 5.27 10.53 0.74
N ILE A 255 6.31 11.32 0.52
CA ILE A 255 6.32 12.78 0.66
C ILE A 255 6.84 13.38 -0.65
N SER A 256 6.07 14.30 -1.24
CA SER A 256 6.47 14.98 -2.47
C SER A 256 7.47 16.11 -2.23
N ASP A 257 8.14 16.53 -3.30
CA ASP A 257 9.00 17.71 -3.35
C ASP A 257 8.32 18.94 -2.75
N GLU A 258 7.06 19.18 -3.11
CA GLU A 258 6.27 20.32 -2.65
C GLU A 258 6.08 20.29 -1.13
N SER A 259 5.74 19.13 -0.57
CA SER A 259 5.55 18.98 0.88
C SER A 259 6.85 19.15 1.66
N PHE A 260 7.98 18.68 1.13
CA PHE A 260 9.28 18.93 1.73
C PHE A 260 9.63 20.43 1.72
N LYS A 261 9.43 21.12 0.59
CA LYS A 261 9.67 22.56 0.45
C LYS A 261 8.75 23.37 1.36
N GLU A 262 7.46 23.04 1.40
CA GLU A 262 6.49 23.67 2.29
C GLU A 262 6.88 23.48 3.75
N TRP A 263 7.30 22.28 4.14
CA TRP A 263 7.84 22.05 5.48
C TRP A 263 9.05 22.96 5.72
N GLU A 264 10.07 22.97 4.86
CA GLU A 264 11.30 23.77 5.03
C GLU A 264 11.01 25.26 5.25
N GLU A 265 10.10 25.82 4.45
CA GLU A 265 9.73 27.25 4.45
C GLU A 265 8.70 27.62 5.52
N SER A 266 8.05 26.63 6.13
CA SER A 266 6.97 26.82 7.10
C SER A 266 7.38 27.71 8.28
N ASP A 267 6.53 28.71 8.57
CA ASP A 267 6.62 29.63 9.70
C ASP A 267 5.51 29.41 10.75
N ASP A 268 4.89 28.21 10.77
CA ASP A 268 3.80 27.89 11.69
C ASP A 268 4.27 28.04 13.15
N PRO A 269 3.64 28.93 13.96
CA PRO A 269 4.03 29.16 15.34
C PRO A 269 3.90 27.92 16.24
N ASN A 270 3.11 26.92 15.85
CA ASN A 270 2.95 25.67 16.59
C ASN A 270 4.07 24.65 16.29
N GLU A 271 4.82 24.84 15.20
CA GLU A 271 5.83 23.88 14.72
C GLU A 271 7.25 24.43 14.81
N VAL A 272 7.47 25.42 15.68
CA VAL A 272 8.77 26.09 15.87
C VAL A 272 9.78 25.24 16.65
N GLU A 273 9.31 24.32 17.49
CA GLU A 273 10.17 23.50 18.35
C GLU A 273 11.00 22.52 17.52
N GLY A 274 12.33 22.53 17.71
CA GLY A 274 13.26 21.68 16.97
C GLY A 274 13.46 22.06 15.50
N LYS A 275 12.64 22.96 14.92
CA LYS A 275 12.63 23.31 13.48
C LYS A 275 13.99 23.75 12.96
N GLY A 276 14.61 24.73 13.61
CA GLY A 276 15.87 25.32 13.14
C GLY A 276 17.02 24.31 13.10
N VAL A 277 17.11 23.42 14.09
CA VAL A 277 18.12 22.35 14.12
C VAL A 277 17.81 21.28 13.08
N ALA A 278 16.53 20.89 12.95
CA ALA A 278 16.07 19.95 11.95
C ALA A 278 16.44 20.43 10.53
N VAL A 279 16.00 21.62 10.13
CA VAL A 279 16.31 22.22 8.81
C VAL A 279 17.82 22.30 8.59
N HIS A 280 18.59 22.71 9.60
CA HIS A 280 20.05 22.75 9.48
C HIS A 280 20.67 21.39 9.17
N SER A 281 20.15 20.31 9.77
CA SER A 281 20.69 18.96 9.62
C SER A 281 20.42 18.31 8.26
N VAL A 282 19.43 18.79 7.51
CA VAL A 282 19.05 18.25 6.18
C VAL A 282 19.28 19.22 5.03
N LYS A 283 20.11 20.26 5.22
CA LYS A 283 20.42 21.23 4.16
C LYS A 283 20.92 20.58 2.87
N SER A 284 21.72 19.50 2.98
CA SER A 284 22.24 18.77 1.81
C SER A 284 21.12 18.13 0.99
N PHE A 285 20.12 17.54 1.65
CA PHE A 285 18.94 16.97 1.00
C PHE A 285 18.22 18.03 0.17
N PHE A 286 17.99 19.20 0.75
CA PHE A 286 17.30 20.32 0.09
C PHE A 286 18.12 21.01 -1.01
N THR A 287 19.44 21.00 -0.94
CA THR A 287 20.29 21.41 -2.07
C THR A 287 20.11 20.43 -3.23
N TRP A 288 20.24 19.14 -2.97
CA TRP A 288 20.05 18.10 -3.98
C TRP A 288 18.65 18.12 -4.63
N LEU A 289 17.61 18.32 -3.83
CA LEU A 289 16.22 18.38 -4.30
C LEU A 289 16.02 19.50 -5.33
N ARG A 290 16.59 20.68 -5.07
CA ARG A 290 16.53 21.82 -6.00
C ARG A 290 17.37 21.61 -7.25
N ASP A 291 18.59 21.08 -7.10
CA ASP A 291 19.46 20.79 -8.25
C ASP A 291 18.78 19.81 -9.24
N THR A 292 18.08 18.80 -8.71
CA THR A 292 17.36 17.79 -9.52
C THR A 292 16.15 18.40 -10.24
N GLU A 293 15.44 19.33 -9.60
CA GLU A 293 14.33 20.07 -10.21
C GLU A 293 14.82 20.96 -11.37
N GLU A 294 15.91 21.71 -11.16
CA GLU A 294 16.52 22.56 -12.20
C GLU A 294 16.95 21.75 -13.42
N GLU A 295 17.61 20.60 -13.22
CA GLU A 295 18.00 19.69 -14.31
C GLU A 295 16.80 19.15 -15.10
N THR A 296 15.71 18.83 -14.39
CA THR A 296 14.47 18.32 -15.00
C THR A 296 13.78 19.39 -15.85
N ASP A 297 13.73 20.63 -15.36
CA ASP A 297 13.18 21.77 -16.08
C ASP A 297 14.00 22.14 -17.31
N GLU A 298 15.33 22.08 -17.22
CA GLU A 298 16.23 22.25 -18.37
C GLU A 298 15.94 21.19 -19.45
N MET A 299 15.86 19.91 -19.06
CA MET A 299 15.51 18.83 -19.99
C MET A 299 14.14 19.03 -20.65
N ASN A 300 13.13 19.40 -19.86
CA ASN A 300 11.78 19.66 -20.36
C ASN A 300 11.73 20.86 -21.31
N SER A 301 12.51 21.90 -21.03
CA SER A 301 12.67 23.07 -21.91
C SER A 301 13.33 22.68 -23.24
N VAL A 302 14.37 21.84 -23.21
CA VAL A 302 15.02 21.29 -24.42
C VAL A 302 14.03 20.46 -25.25
N LEU A 303 13.25 19.58 -24.61
CA LEU A 303 12.23 18.77 -25.30
C LEU A 303 11.15 19.64 -25.93
N LYS A 304 10.60 20.61 -25.19
CA LYS A 304 9.61 21.58 -25.72
C LYS A 304 10.21 22.42 -26.85
N GLY A 305 11.46 22.86 -26.74
CA GLY A 305 12.18 23.58 -27.78
C GLY A 305 12.39 22.77 -29.06
N ASN A 306 12.65 21.47 -28.95
CA ASN A 306 12.78 20.56 -30.09
C ASN A 306 11.43 20.25 -30.77
N ILE A 307 10.34 20.20 -29.99
CA ILE A 307 8.98 20.00 -30.52
C ILE A 307 8.46 21.27 -31.20
N VAL A 308 8.68 22.45 -30.60
CA VAL A 308 8.25 23.75 -31.15
C VAL A 308 9.17 24.22 -32.31
N GLY A 309 10.44 23.79 -32.32
CA GLY A 309 11.47 24.17 -33.30
C GLY A 309 11.50 23.37 -34.60
N GLY A 310 10.53 22.48 -34.86
CA GLY A 310 10.34 21.89 -36.19
C GLY A 310 11.46 20.95 -36.66
N ARG A 311 11.74 19.87 -35.91
CA ARG A 311 12.63 18.78 -36.38
C ARG A 311 11.96 17.43 -36.69
N TYR A 312 10.62 17.39 -36.75
CA TYR A 312 9.86 16.19 -37.13
C TYR A 312 8.94 16.36 -38.36
N ALA A 313 9.26 17.30 -39.26
CA ALA A 313 8.50 17.46 -40.52
C ALA A 313 9.02 16.58 -41.68
N GLU A 314 10.16 15.88 -41.54
CA GLU A 314 10.78 15.14 -42.66
C GLU A 314 10.56 13.61 -42.67
N LEU A 315 9.76 13.04 -41.74
CA LEU A 315 9.59 11.57 -41.66
C LEU A 315 8.19 11.04 -42.04
N ILE A 316 7.31 11.86 -42.63
CA ILE A 316 5.97 11.41 -43.10
C ILE A 316 5.79 11.61 -44.62
N ASN A 317 6.86 11.57 -45.41
CA ASN A 317 6.76 11.51 -46.88
C ASN A 317 7.91 10.70 -47.48
N THR A 318 7.83 9.38 -47.35
CA THR A 318 8.47 8.41 -48.27
C THR A 318 7.66 7.13 -48.30
#